data_AF-A0A2T5VGS4-F1
#
_entry.id   AF-A0A2T5VGS4-F1
#
_cell.length_a   1.000
_cell.length_b   1.000
_cell.length_c   1.000
_cell.angle_alpha   90.00
_cell.angle_beta   90.00
_cell.angle_gamma   90.00
#
_symmetry.space_group_name_H-M   'P 1'
#
loop_
_entity.id
_entity.type
_entity.pdbx_description
1 polymer ?
#
loop_
_entity_poly.entity_id
_entity_poly.type
_entity_poly.pdbx_seq_one_letter_code
_entity_poly.pdbx_strand_id
1 'polypeptide(L)' 'MNRNALVALVAVLAVAAGTFGYLYYQERQQKTGIQIEMGNDGLSVETK' A
#
# COMPACT_ATOMS: atom_id res chain seq x y z
N MET A 1 20.79 11.38 25.26
CA MET A 1 20.22 11.37 23.89
C MET A 1 19.93 12.80 23.48
N ASN A 2 20.49 13.24 22.37
CA ASN A 2 20.22 14.59 21.85
C ASN A 2 18.78 14.64 21.29
N ARG A 3 18.01 15.69 21.61
CA ARG A 3 16.62 15.84 21.13
C ARG A 3 16.54 15.71 19.61
N ASN A 4 17.53 16.22 18.89
CA ASN A 4 17.60 16.13 17.44
C ASN A 4 17.76 14.70 16.92
N ALA A 5 18.51 13.85 17.62
CA ALA A 5 18.67 12.45 17.23
C ALA A 5 17.37 11.65 17.41
N LEU A 6 16.61 11.95 18.46
CA LEU A 6 15.31 11.34 18.70
C LEU A 6 14.29 11.78 17.64
N VAL A 7 14.25 13.07 17.30
CA VAL A 7 13.38 13.59 16.24
C VAL A 7 13.73 12.99 14.88
N ALA A 8 15.03 12.89 14.55
CA ALA A 8 15.47 12.25 13.31
C ALA A 8 15.05 10.77 13.23
N LEU A 9 15.18 10.03 14.34
CA LEU A 9 14.75 8.64 14.40
C LEU A 9 13.24 8.50 14.17
N VAL A 10 12.43 9.34 14.81
CA VAL A 10 10.97 9.33 14.63
C VAL A 10 10.59 9.67 13.19
N ALA A 11 11.25 10.65 12.57
CA ALA A 11 11.00 10.99 11.18
C ALA A 11 11.30 9.83 10.22
N VAL A 12 12.42 9.14 10.42
CA VAL A 12 12.79 7.94 9.65
C VAL A 12 11.75 6.83 9.83
N LEU A 13 11.32 6.58 11.07
CA LEU A 13 10.30 5.57 11.36
C LEU A 13 8.95 5.90 10.73
N ALA A 14 8.54 7.17 10.74
CA ALA A 14 7.30 7.62 10.12
C ALA A 14 7.30 7.40 8.60
N VAL A 15 8.42 7.75 7.93
CA VAL A 15 8.57 7.51 6.48
C VAL A 15 8.54 6.02 6.17
N ALA A 16 9.28 5.21 6.92
CA ALA A 16 9.30 3.76 6.74
C ALA A 16 7.88 3.17 6.89
N ALA A 17 7.19 3.49 7.99
CA ALA A 17 5.83 3.02 8.23
C ALA A 17 4.85 3.44 7.12
N GLY A 18 4.95 4.67 6.61
CA GLY A 18 4.15 5.15 5.49
C GLY A 18 4.40 4.35 4.22
N THR A 19 5.66 4.13 3.85
CA THR A 19 6.03 3.34 2.66
C THR A 19 5.59 1.88 2.76
N PHE A 20 5.86 1.22 3.89
CA PHE A 20 5.46 -0.17 4.10
C PHE A 20 3.94 -0.32 4.19
N GLY A 21 3.26 0.61 4.85
CA GLY A 21 1.80 0.64 4.91
C GLY A 21 1.17 0.83 3.52
N TYR A 22 1.73 1.72 2.70
CA TYR A 22 1.27 1.95 1.33
C TYR A 22 1.47 0.71 0.46
N LEU A 23 2.66 0.12 0.47
CA LEU A 23 2.95 -1.11 -0.28
C LEU A 23 2.05 -2.26 0.15
N TYR A 24 1.87 -2.45 1.46
CA TYR A 24 0.99 -3.47 2.00
C TYR A 24 -0.48 -3.24 1.62
N TYR A 25 -0.94 -1.99 1.65
CA TYR A 25 -2.28 -1.61 1.20
C TYR A 25 -2.47 -1.88 -0.30
N GLN A 26 -1.49 -1.51 -1.12
CA GLN A 26 -1.49 -1.76 -2.55
C GLN A 26 -1.48 -3.26 -2.87
N GLU A 27 -0.70 -4.06 -2.15
CA GLU A 27 -0.66 -5.52 -2.33
C GLU A 27 -1.97 -6.17 -1.89
N ARG A 28 -2.57 -5.71 -0.79
CA ARG A 28 -3.92 -6.12 -0.37
C ARG A 28 -4.96 -5.76 -1.40
N GLN A 29 -4.93 -4.56 -1.96
CA GLN A 29 -5.85 -4.19 -3.04
C GLN A 29 -5.63 -5.00 -4.31
N GLN A 30 -4.39 -5.35 -4.65
CA GLN A 30 -4.10 -6.23 -5.79
C GLN A 30 -4.61 -7.66 -5.57
N LYS A 31 -4.60 -8.17 -4.33
CA LYS A 31 -5.12 -9.51 -3.99
C LYS A 31 -6.63 -9.55 -3.74
N THR A 32 -7.23 -8.42 -3.33
CA THR A 32 -8.67 -8.30 -3.03
C THR A 32 -9.43 -7.56 -4.13
N GLY A 33 -8.73 -7.16 -5.19
CA GLY A 33 -9.27 -6.49 -6.36
C GLY A 33 -9.73 -7.55 -7.35
N ILE A 34 -11.04 -7.64 -7.51
CA ILE A 34 -11.71 -8.20 -8.68
C ILE A 34 -10.81 -8.04 -9.91
N GLN A 35 -10.49 -9.15 -10.59
CA GLN A 35 -9.83 -9.12 -11.89
C GLN A 35 -10.82 -8.47 -12.88
N ILE A 36 -10.75 -7.14 -13.03
CA ILE A 36 -11.46 -6.46 -14.10
C ILE A 36 -10.60 -6.62 -15.35
N GLU A 37 -10.71 -7.78 -15.99
CA GLU A 37 -10.28 -7.93 -17.37
C GLU A 37 -11.22 -7.09 -18.23
N MET A 38 -10.73 -5.94 -18.69
CA MET A 38 -11.42 -5.12 -19.68
C MET A 38 -11.28 -5.79 -21.05
N GLY A 39 -12.01 -6.89 -21.23
CA GLY A 39 -12.17 -7.56 -22.52
C GLY A 39 -13.08 -6.76 -23.43
N ASN A 40 -12.94 -6.97 -24.74
CA ASN A 40 -13.63 -6.27 -25.82
C ASN A 40 -15.19 -6.33 -25.76
N ASP A 41 -15.77 -7.09 -24.82
CA ASP A 41 -17.20 -7.35 -24.63
C ASP A 41 -17.79 -6.82 -23.30
N GLY A 42 -17.04 -6.02 -22.54
CA GLY A 42 -17.55 -5.34 -21.33
C GLY A 42 -17.09 -5.94 -20.00
N LEU A 43 -17.38 -5.21 -18.91
CA LEU A 43 -16.86 -5.45 -17.55
C LEU A 43 -17.39 -6.78 -16.96
N SER A 44 -16.55 -7.82 -16.94
CA SER A 44 -16.81 -9.05 -16.17
C SER A 44 -16.13 -8.96 -14.81
N VAL A 45 -16.91 -9.13 -13.74
CA VAL A 45 -16.45 -9.09 -12.34
C VAL A 45 -16.60 -10.51 -11.79
N GLU A 46 -15.53 -11.30 -11.83
CA GLU A 46 -15.51 -12.63 -11.19
C GLU A 46 -14.88 -12.52 -9.79
N THR A 47 -15.66 -12.90 -8.77
CA THR A 47 -15.24 -12.94 -7.36
C THR A 47 -14.99 -14.39 -6.96
N LYS A 48 -13.83 -14.68 -6.37
CA LYS A 48 -13.44 -16.02 -5.87
C LYS A 48 -13.61 -16.15 -4.37
#